data_AF-A0A7W0W2G4-F1
#
_entry.id   AF-A0A7W0W2G4-F1
#
_cell.length_a   1.000
_cell.length_b   1.000
_cell.length_c   1.000
_cell.angle_alpha   90.00
_cell.angle_beta   90.00
_cell.angle_gamma   90.00
#
_symmetry.space_group_name_H-M   'P 1'
#
loop_
_entity.id
_entity.type
_entity.pdbx_description
1 polymer ?
#
loop_
_entity_poly.entity_id
_entity_poly.type
_entity_poly.pdbx_seq_one_letter_code
_entity_poly.pdbx_strand_id
1 'polypeptide(L)'
;MWADAPPGQGPAADCRQPVTGYGTGHHNTGRNCMDSCHNHGFTLAGTLYTGVLNNTGYAGATITIKDSANRTIDLVVQANGNFYTAQAITFPAVVMASACPQGTKMIGQITNGACNTAACHAQVGGAAGQIHLP
;
A
#
# COMPACT_ATOMS: atom_id res chain seq x y z
N MET A 1 4.86 12.18 14.70
CA MET A 1 3.67 11.49 14.17
C MET A 1 3.26 12.24 12.90
N TRP A 2 2.73 11.59 11.85
CA TRP A 2 2.09 12.37 10.77
C TRP A 2 1.00 13.19 11.44
N ALA A 3 1.04 14.51 11.30
CA ALA A 3 0.09 15.40 11.96
C ALA A 3 -1.32 14.90 11.63
N ASP A 4 -2.19 14.87 12.63
CA ASP A 4 -3.52 14.25 12.55
C ASP A 4 -4.41 14.98 11.54
N ALA A 5 -4.27 14.61 10.27
CA ALA A 5 -5.24 14.99 9.26
C ALA A 5 -6.50 14.13 9.42
N PRO A 6 -7.69 14.65 9.07
CA PRO A 6 -8.94 13.94 9.21
C PRO A 6 -8.89 12.55 8.54
N PRO A 7 -9.63 11.56 9.05
CA PRO A 7 -9.75 10.26 8.38
C PRO A 7 -10.14 10.46 6.90
N GLY A 8 -9.31 9.96 5.99
CA GLY A 8 -9.55 10.04 4.54
C GLY A 8 -8.86 11.19 3.80
N GLN A 9 -8.09 12.06 4.47
CA GLN A 9 -7.18 13.01 3.81
C GLN A 9 -5.86 13.05 4.57
N GLY A 10 -4.75 12.66 3.95
CA GLY A 10 -3.42 12.95 4.50
C GLY A 10 -3.16 14.46 4.53
N PRO A 11 -2.31 15.00 5.44
CA PRO A 11 -1.93 16.41 5.36
C PRO A 11 -1.28 16.66 3.99
N ALA A 12 -1.66 17.72 3.29
CA ALA A 12 -1.11 18.05 1.97
C ALA A 12 0.44 18.13 1.95
N ALA A 13 1.07 18.39 3.10
CA ALA A 13 2.52 18.41 3.27
C ALA A 13 3.19 17.02 3.21
N ASP A 14 2.47 15.96 3.57
CA ASP A 14 2.98 14.58 3.58
C ASP A 14 2.59 13.79 2.32
N CYS A 15 1.66 14.32 1.52
CA CYS A 15 1.22 13.72 0.27
C CYS A 15 2.34 13.70 -0.78
N ARG A 16 2.54 12.56 -1.46
CA ARG A 16 3.49 12.41 -2.56
C ARG A 16 2.83 12.66 -3.92
N GLN A 17 3.55 13.38 -4.79
CA GLN A 17 3.14 13.56 -6.18
C GLN A 17 3.18 12.21 -6.93
N PRO A 18 2.28 11.99 -7.90
CA PRO A 18 2.35 10.81 -8.75
C PRO A 18 3.69 10.72 -9.50
N VAL A 19 4.19 9.51 -9.65
CA VAL A 19 5.44 9.20 -10.36
C VAL A 19 5.12 8.62 -11.74
N THR A 20 5.82 9.04 -12.78
CA THR A 20 5.60 8.59 -14.17
C THR A 20 6.60 7.53 -14.66
N GLY A 21 7.56 7.12 -13.81
CA GLY A 21 8.57 6.09 -14.09
C GLY A 21 8.46 4.90 -13.15
N TYR A 22 7.36 4.14 -13.25
CA TYR A 22 7.15 2.91 -12.49
C TYR A 22 7.37 1.66 -13.34
N GLY A 23 7.76 0.56 -12.72
CA GLY A 23 7.88 -0.74 -13.37
C GLY A 23 6.51 -1.40 -13.61
N THR A 24 6.53 -2.60 -14.20
CA THR A 24 5.31 -3.30 -14.60
C THR A 24 4.61 -4.02 -13.44
N GLY A 25 5.34 -4.27 -12.35
CA GLY A 25 4.86 -4.95 -11.14
C GLY A 25 4.95 -6.48 -11.16
N HIS A 26 5.20 -7.11 -12.32
CA HIS A 26 5.59 -8.52 -12.56
C HIS A 26 4.91 -9.65 -11.73
N HIS A 27 3.89 -9.36 -10.95
CA HIS A 27 3.22 -10.27 -10.01
C HIS A 27 1.69 -10.16 -10.18
N ASN A 28 0.97 -11.17 -9.73
CA ASN A 28 -0.49 -11.20 -9.85
C ASN A 28 -1.13 -10.13 -8.95
N THR A 29 -1.79 -9.15 -9.56
CA THR A 29 -2.54 -8.10 -8.85
C THR A 29 -3.52 -8.71 -7.86
N GLY A 30 -3.51 -8.20 -6.61
CA GLY A 30 -4.39 -8.64 -5.52
C GLY A 30 -3.99 -9.93 -4.82
N ARG A 31 -3.02 -10.69 -5.34
CA ARG A 31 -2.59 -11.94 -4.70
C ARG A 31 -1.67 -11.66 -3.52
N ASN A 32 -1.72 -12.50 -2.49
CA ASN A 32 -0.76 -12.46 -1.40
C ASN A 32 0.62 -12.89 -1.91
N CYS A 33 1.59 -11.98 -1.90
CA CYS A 33 2.96 -12.28 -2.32
C CYS A 33 3.78 -13.00 -1.23
N MET A 34 3.22 -13.19 -0.03
CA MET A 34 3.87 -13.84 1.12
C MET A 34 3.48 -15.31 1.30
N ASP A 35 2.71 -15.90 0.38
CA ASP A 35 2.31 -17.31 0.46
C ASP A 35 3.49 -18.27 0.27
N SER A 36 3.51 -19.36 1.04
CA SER A 36 4.65 -20.28 1.17
C SER A 36 5.06 -21.02 -0.11
N CYS A 37 4.17 -21.18 -1.09
CA CYS A 37 4.51 -21.83 -2.36
C CYS A 37 5.36 -20.94 -3.30
N HIS A 38 5.34 -19.61 -3.11
CA HIS A 38 6.08 -18.64 -3.92
C HIS A 38 6.55 -17.45 -3.06
N ASN A 39 7.27 -17.71 -1.97
CA ASN A 39 7.83 -16.62 -1.17
C ASN A 39 8.98 -15.95 -1.94
N HIS A 40 8.72 -14.75 -2.46
CA HIS A 40 9.66 -13.96 -3.25
C HIS A 40 10.66 -13.14 -2.39
N GLY A 41 10.71 -13.39 -1.07
CA GLY A 41 11.60 -12.68 -0.15
C GLY A 41 11.14 -11.28 0.21
N PHE A 42 9.86 -10.97 -0.01
CA PHE A 42 9.29 -9.69 0.36
C PHE A 42 9.06 -9.61 1.87
N THR A 43 9.19 -8.41 2.41
CA THR A 43 8.91 -8.07 3.81
C THR A 43 7.60 -7.30 3.94
N LEU A 44 7.16 -6.63 2.87
CA LEU A 44 5.82 -6.08 2.71
C LEU A 44 5.41 -6.07 1.24
N ALA A 45 4.17 -6.42 0.96
CA ALA A 45 3.60 -6.42 -0.37
C ALA A 45 2.08 -6.25 -0.34
N GLY A 46 1.55 -5.56 -1.34
CA GLY A 46 0.11 -5.39 -1.52
C GLY A 46 -0.25 -4.81 -2.87
N THR A 47 -1.52 -4.46 -3.02
CA THR A 47 -2.09 -3.83 -4.22
C THR A 47 -2.90 -2.60 -3.85
N LEU A 48 -2.69 -1.50 -4.57
CA LEU A 48 -3.52 -0.29 -4.52
C LEU A 48 -4.48 -0.30 -5.71
N TYR A 49 -5.76 -0.02 -5.45
CA TYR A 49 -6.81 0.01 -6.46
C TYR A 49 -7.31 1.42 -6.75
N THR A 50 -7.94 1.62 -7.91
CA THR A 50 -8.58 2.90 -8.27
C THR A 50 -9.98 3.08 -7.67
N GLY A 51 -10.44 2.13 -6.85
CA GLY A 51 -11.73 2.21 -6.19
C GLY A 51 -12.06 0.95 -5.39
N VAL A 52 -13.05 1.05 -4.50
CA VAL A 52 -13.42 -0.01 -3.55
C VAL A 52 -13.90 -1.28 -4.24
N LEU A 53 -14.58 -1.17 -5.38
CA LEU A 53 -15.22 -2.30 -6.07
C LEU A 53 -14.53 -2.67 -7.39
N ASN A 54 -13.44 -2.00 -7.73
CA ASN A 54 -12.73 -2.28 -8.97
C ASN A 54 -11.46 -3.09 -8.67
N ASN A 55 -11.14 -4.01 -9.58
CA ASN A 55 -9.89 -4.76 -9.53
C ASN A 55 -8.81 -4.08 -10.38
N THR A 56 -8.97 -2.78 -10.65
CA THR A 56 -8.04 -2.00 -11.48
C THR A 56 -6.97 -1.41 -10.59
N GLY A 57 -5.71 -1.78 -10.84
CA GLY A 57 -4.58 -1.25 -10.10
C GLY A 57 -4.37 0.26 -10.33
N TYR A 58 -4.00 0.98 -9.27
CA TYR A 58 -3.65 2.40 -9.34
C TYR A 58 -2.14 2.55 -9.54
N ALA A 59 -1.70 2.89 -10.76
CA ALA A 59 -0.27 3.05 -11.04
C ALA A 59 0.26 4.44 -10.63
N GLY A 60 1.54 4.51 -10.26
CA GLY A 60 2.25 5.77 -10.04
C GLY A 60 1.98 6.48 -8.71
N ALA A 61 1.06 5.98 -7.88
CA ALA A 61 0.93 6.42 -6.49
C ALA A 61 2.17 6.01 -5.66
N THR A 62 2.27 6.58 -4.46
CA THR A 62 3.27 6.19 -3.46
C THR A 62 2.59 5.59 -2.23
N ILE A 63 3.10 4.46 -1.75
CA ILE A 63 2.81 3.89 -0.44
C ILE A 63 3.95 4.30 0.51
N THR A 64 3.63 5.13 1.49
CA THR A 64 4.54 5.54 2.56
C THR A 64 4.30 4.66 3.77
N ILE A 65 5.33 3.96 4.23
CA ILE A 65 5.32 3.17 5.46
C ILE A 65 6.17 3.90 6.49
N LYS A 66 5.62 4.14 7.67
CA LYS A 66 6.39 4.54 8.84
C LYS A 66 6.37 3.44 9.88
N ASP A 67 7.55 2.91 10.18
CA ASP A 67 7.73 1.76 11.05
C ASP A 67 7.94 2.17 12.52
N SER A 68 7.96 1.21 13.44
CA SER A 68 8.13 1.47 14.88
C SER A 68 9.55 1.91 15.26
N ALA A 69 10.53 1.72 14.37
CA ALA A 69 11.88 2.25 14.49
C ALA A 69 12.00 3.70 13.94
N ASN A 70 10.87 4.36 13.64
CA ASN A 70 10.78 5.69 13.05
C ASN A 70 11.41 5.83 11.66
N ARG A 71 11.61 4.73 10.93
CA ARG A 71 12.02 4.78 9.52
C ARG A 71 10.81 5.01 8.63
N THR A 72 11.02 5.81 7.59
CA THR A 72 10.03 6.02 6.53
C THR A 72 10.52 5.35 5.25
N ILE A 73 9.66 4.56 4.63
CA ILE A 73 9.92 3.85 3.37
C ILE A 73 8.84 4.28 2.38
N ASP A 74 9.24 4.82 1.24
CA ASP A 74 8.33 5.17 0.14
C ASP A 74 8.45 4.13 -0.96
N LEU A 75 7.32 3.50 -1.32
CA LEU A 75 7.23 2.51 -2.38
C LEU A 75 6.36 3.05 -3.51
N VAL A 76 6.89 3.05 -4.73
CA VAL A 76 6.10 3.44 -5.91
C VAL A 76 5.21 2.28 -6.32
N VAL A 77 3.93 2.57 -6.53
CA VAL A 77 2.97 1.61 -7.05
C VAL A 77 3.20 1.39 -8.54
N GLN A 78 3.34 0.13 -8.90
CA GLN A 78 3.69 -0.33 -10.24
C GLN A 78 2.48 -0.27 -11.19
N ALA A 79 2.71 -0.50 -12.48
CA ALA A 79 1.70 -0.36 -13.53
C ALA A 79 0.42 -1.19 -13.29
N ASN A 80 0.54 -2.32 -12.61
CA ASN A 80 -0.56 -3.22 -12.30
C ASN A 80 -1.18 -3.00 -10.90
N GLY A 81 -0.82 -1.90 -10.21
CA GLY A 81 -1.27 -1.57 -8.86
C GLY A 81 -0.48 -2.22 -7.73
N ASN A 82 0.52 -3.06 -8.01
CA ASN A 82 1.29 -3.71 -6.96
C ASN A 82 2.35 -2.78 -6.35
N PHE A 83 2.64 -3.01 -5.07
CA PHE A 83 3.80 -2.48 -4.39
C PHE A 83 4.40 -3.60 -3.53
N TYR A 84 5.72 -3.62 -3.42
CA TYR A 84 6.43 -4.61 -2.62
C TYR A 84 7.83 -4.14 -2.29
N THR A 85 8.39 -4.67 -1.21
CA THR A 85 9.78 -4.44 -0.82
C THR A 85 10.35 -5.66 -0.10
N ALA A 86 11.66 -5.85 -0.20
CA ALA A 86 12.43 -6.79 0.63
C ALA A 86 13.14 -6.08 1.80
N GLN A 87 13.02 -4.76 1.90
CA GLN A 87 13.62 -3.99 2.98
C GLN A 87 12.95 -4.34 4.30
N ALA A 88 13.72 -4.71 5.33
CA ALA A 88 13.17 -5.05 6.64
C ALA A 88 12.30 -3.91 7.21
N ILE A 89 11.15 -4.26 7.78
CA ILE A 89 10.20 -3.34 8.43
C ILE A 89 10.08 -3.72 9.90
N THR A 90 10.17 -2.73 10.79
CA THR A 90 9.94 -2.95 12.22
C THR A 90 8.48 -2.66 12.54
N PHE A 91 7.73 -3.71 12.87
CA PHE A 91 6.31 -3.57 13.23
C PHE A 91 6.14 -3.14 14.70
N PRO A 92 4.98 -2.57 15.11
CA PRO A 92 3.86 -2.16 14.26
C PRO A 92 4.23 -0.98 13.34
N ALA A 93 3.64 -0.91 12.15
CA ALA A 93 3.87 0.17 11.19
C ALA A 93 2.55 0.84 10.80
N VAL A 94 2.62 2.11 10.39
CA VAL A 94 1.51 2.85 9.78
C VAL A 94 1.77 3.03 8.30
N VAL A 95 0.70 3.02 7.50
CA VAL A 95 0.76 3.09 6.05
C VAL A 95 -0.11 4.23 5.53
N MET A 96 0.35 4.92 4.50
CA MET A 96 -0.41 5.91 3.75
C MET A 96 -0.24 5.66 2.25
N ALA A 97 -1.33 5.73 1.49
CA ALA A 97 -1.29 5.82 0.03
C ALA A 97 -1.46 7.28 -0.38
N SER A 98 -0.70 7.75 -1.36
CA SER A 98 -0.85 9.12 -1.87
C SER A 98 -0.54 9.26 -3.35
N ALA A 99 -1.34 10.08 -4.02
CA ALA A 99 -1.19 10.56 -5.37
C ALA A 99 -1.84 11.95 -5.40
N CYS A 100 -1.06 13.00 -5.11
CA CYS A 100 -1.64 14.30 -4.80
C CYS A 100 -2.59 14.83 -5.87
N PRO A 101 -3.72 15.44 -5.48
CA PRO A 101 -4.07 15.86 -4.11
C PRO A 101 -4.68 14.74 -3.23
N GLN A 102 -4.78 13.50 -3.73
CA GLN A 102 -5.36 12.39 -2.99
C GLN A 102 -4.35 11.79 -2.02
N GLY A 103 -4.79 11.50 -0.79
CA GLY A 103 -3.98 10.82 0.21
C GLY A 103 -4.84 10.16 1.27
N THR A 104 -4.63 8.87 1.50
CA THR A 104 -5.41 8.07 2.45
C THR A 104 -4.47 7.34 3.40
N LYS A 105 -4.64 7.58 4.69
CA LYS A 105 -3.92 6.86 5.76
C LYS A 105 -4.73 5.64 6.19
N MET A 106 -4.04 4.52 6.42
CA MET A 106 -4.64 3.35 7.02
C MET A 106 -5.07 3.64 8.46
N ILE A 107 -6.30 3.26 8.82
CA ILE A 107 -6.88 3.54 10.15
C ILE A 107 -6.15 2.74 11.25
N GLY A 108 -5.72 1.52 10.93
CA GLY A 108 -4.99 0.65 11.85
C GLY A 108 -3.48 0.61 11.59
N GLN A 109 -2.73 0.17 12.60
CA GLN A 109 -1.35 -0.24 12.40
C GLN A 109 -1.30 -1.67 11.85
N ILE A 110 -0.35 -1.94 10.96
CA ILE A 110 -0.06 -3.28 10.48
C ILE A 110 0.96 -3.95 11.41
N THR A 111 0.80 -5.25 11.63
CA THR A 111 1.72 -6.09 12.42
C THR A 111 2.49 -7.10 11.58
N ASN A 112 2.17 -7.18 10.28
CA ASN A 112 2.88 -7.95 9.27
C ASN A 112 2.77 -7.24 7.91
N GLY A 113 3.60 -7.63 6.94
CA GLY A 113 3.63 -7.01 5.61
C GLY A 113 2.78 -7.69 4.54
N ALA A 114 1.94 -8.67 4.90
CA ALA A 114 1.12 -9.42 3.96
C ALA A 114 -0.22 -8.71 3.74
N CYS A 115 -0.22 -7.58 3.04
CA CYS A 115 -1.38 -6.71 2.91
C CYS A 115 -2.55 -7.42 2.24
N ASN A 116 -2.30 -8.19 1.19
CA ASN A 116 -3.32 -8.89 0.39
C ASN A 116 -3.84 -10.19 1.03
N THR A 117 -3.72 -10.35 2.35
CA THR A 117 -4.25 -11.53 3.07
C THR A 117 -5.71 -11.37 3.41
N ALA A 118 -6.41 -12.49 3.59
CA ALA A 118 -7.81 -12.51 4.02
C ALA A 118 -8.05 -11.80 5.37
N ALA A 119 -7.01 -11.70 6.20
CA ALA A 119 -7.07 -11.03 7.50
C ALA A 119 -7.04 -9.49 7.42
N CYS A 120 -6.67 -8.90 6.28
CA CYS A 120 -6.56 -7.44 6.12
C CYS A 120 -7.22 -6.93 4.84
N HIS A 121 -6.71 -7.33 3.66
CA HIS A 121 -7.19 -6.85 2.36
C HIS A 121 -7.38 -8.02 1.38
N ALA A 122 -8.39 -8.85 1.63
CA ALA A 122 -8.69 -10.02 0.82
C ALA A 122 -9.02 -9.66 -0.64
N GLN A 123 -8.55 -10.49 -1.59
CA GLN A 123 -8.97 -10.41 -3.00
C GLN A 123 -10.36 -11.04 -3.17
N VAL A 124 -11.41 -10.28 -2.91
CA VAL A 124 -12.79 -10.70 -3.21
C VAL A 124 -13.63 -9.48 -3.57
N GLY A 125 -13.95 -9.31 -4.85
CA GLY A 125 -15.15 -8.60 -5.35
C GLY A 125 -15.56 -7.29 -4.66
N GLY A 126 -14.62 -6.48 -4.18
CA GLY A 126 -14.91 -5.28 -3.41
C GLY A 126 -15.08 -5.47 -1.91
N ALA A 127 -14.33 -6.38 -1.31
CA ALA A 127 -14.34 -6.59 0.14
C ALA A 127 -13.94 -5.32 0.89
N ALA A 128 -14.64 -5.09 2.00
CA ALA A 128 -14.33 -4.03 2.95
C ALA A 128 -12.85 -4.06 3.31
N GLY A 129 -12.17 -2.94 3.12
CA GLY A 129 -10.79 -2.75 3.55
C GLY A 129 -9.78 -2.59 2.42
N GLN A 130 -10.07 -2.88 1.15
CA GLN A 130 -9.09 -2.65 0.07
C GLN A 130 -8.53 -1.21 0.11
N ILE A 131 -7.20 -1.08 -0.01
CA ILE A 131 -6.59 0.24 -0.14
C ILE A 131 -6.92 0.75 -1.54
N HIS A 132 -7.54 1.91 -1.61
CA HIS A 132 -7.81 2.61 -2.86
C HIS A 132 -7.57 4.12 -2.71
N LEU A 133 -7.34 4.77 -3.85
CA LEU A 133 -7.47 6.21 -3.99
C LEU A 133 -8.62 6.49 -4.99
N PRO A 134 -9.37 7.60 -4.83
CA PRO A 134 -10.38 8.01 -5.81
C PRO A 134 -9.79 8.34 -7.18
#